data_AF-A0AAI8PRS5-F1
#
_entry.id   AF-A0AAI8PRS5-F1
#
_cell.length_a   1.000
_cell.length_b   1.000
_cell.length_c   1.000
_cell.angle_alpha   90.00
_cell.angle_beta   90.00
_cell.angle_gamma   90.00
#
_symmetry.space_group_name_H-M   'P 1'
#
loop_
_entity.id
_entity.type
_entity.pdbx_description
1 polymer ?
#
loop_
_entity_poly.entity_id
_entity_poly.type
_entity_poly.pdbx_seq_one_letter_code
_entity_poly.pdbx_strand_id
1 'polypeptide(L)'
;MFRKLSGTVTEADRDSRTTSDLRPYADVVLGAFGPSRVMSGSDWPVCPPAAFYQELVRTTEELTSGLNAVERAEVFGGTAARAYRLPLDRPREEAQ
;
A
#
# COMPACT_ATOMS: atom_id res chain seq x y z
N MET A 1 5.92 -3.90 16.25
CA MET A 1 6.24 -2.67 15.48
C MET A 1 5.68 -2.83 14.08
N PHE A 2 4.92 -1.86 13.59
CA PHE A 2 4.28 -1.87 12.26
C PHE A 2 5.04 -0.96 11.28
N ARG A 3 4.96 -1.24 9.98
CA ARG A 3 5.55 -0.45 8.90
C ARG A 3 4.50 -0.02 7.90
N LYS A 4 4.63 1.20 7.38
CA LYS A 4 3.78 1.72 6.33
C LYS A 4 4.56 1.71 5.02
N LEU A 5 4.02 1.07 4.00
CA LEU A 5 4.47 1.17 2.62
C LEU A 5 3.73 2.37 2.01
N SER A 6 4.32 3.56 2.18
CA SER A 6 3.83 4.83 1.63
C SER A 6 5.04 5.67 1.22
N GLY A 7 4.85 6.65 0.34
CA GLY A 7 5.95 7.54 -0.04
C GLY A 7 6.90 6.97 -1.10
N THR A 8 7.00 5.64 -1.25
CA THR A 8 7.92 5.01 -2.23
C THR A 8 7.63 5.42 -3.67
N VAL A 9 6.37 5.72 -3.98
CA VAL A 9 5.92 6.24 -5.27
C VAL A 9 6.17 7.75 -5.40
N THR A 10 6.14 8.48 -4.28
CA THR A 10 6.29 9.94 -4.22
C THR A 10 7.76 10.39 -4.23
N GLU A 11 8.66 9.57 -3.71
CA GLU A 11 10.12 9.80 -3.64
C GLU A 11 10.87 9.34 -4.90
N ALA A 12 10.25 8.51 -5.74
CA ALA A 12 10.83 8.08 -7.01
C ALA A 12 10.59 9.12 -8.11
N ASP A 13 11.55 9.25 -9.04
CA ASP A 13 11.46 10.18 -10.16
C ASP A 13 10.16 9.96 -10.95
N ARG A 14 9.26 10.95 -10.91
CA ARG A 14 7.89 10.80 -11.40
C ARG A 14 7.83 10.52 -12.90
N ASP A 15 8.78 11.05 -13.66
CA ASP A 15 8.73 11.02 -15.13
C ASP A 15 9.32 9.73 -15.71
N SER A 16 10.08 8.96 -14.92
CA SER A 16 10.77 7.75 -15.39
C SER A 16 10.57 6.51 -14.54
N ARG A 17 9.85 6.59 -13.40
CA ARG A 17 9.69 5.43 -12.51
C ARG A 17 8.90 4.31 -13.18
N THR A 18 9.35 3.09 -12.98
CA THR A 18 8.57 1.88 -13.27
C THR A 18 8.26 1.13 -11.97
N THR A 19 7.22 0.31 -11.96
CA THR A 19 6.95 -0.60 -10.83
C THR A 19 8.16 -1.49 -10.52
N SER A 20 8.95 -1.85 -11.54
CA SER A 20 10.16 -2.65 -11.39
C SER A 20 11.22 -1.97 -10.53
N ASP A 21 11.36 -0.64 -10.63
CA ASP A 21 12.34 0.13 -9.84
C ASP A 21 11.97 0.17 -8.36
N LEU A 22 10.68 0.06 -8.05
CA LEU A 22 10.15 0.08 -6.68
C LEU A 22 10.11 -1.30 -6.03
N ARG A 23 10.12 -2.35 -6.85
CA ARG A 23 9.97 -3.73 -6.40
C ARG A 23 11.03 -4.18 -5.39
N PRO A 24 12.34 -3.87 -5.54
CA PRO A 24 13.34 -4.25 -4.56
C PRO A 24 13.03 -3.70 -3.15
N TYR A 25 12.48 -2.48 -3.06
CA TYR A 25 12.14 -1.87 -1.77
C TYR A 25 10.92 -2.55 -1.13
N ALA A 26 9.89 -2.82 -1.94
CA ALA A 26 8.71 -3.54 -1.48
C ALA A 26 9.07 -4.95 -1.01
N ASP A 27 9.90 -5.67 -1.78
CA ASP A 27 10.34 -7.02 -1.46
C ASP A 27 11.19 -7.06 -0.17
N VAL A 28 12.09 -6.09 0.04
CA VAL A 28 12.86 -5.99 1.29
C VAL A 28 11.94 -5.74 2.48
N VAL A 29 10.98 -4.82 2.38
CA VAL A 29 10.06 -4.51 3.49
C VAL A 29 9.14 -5.68 3.77
N LEU A 30 8.56 -6.29 2.74
CA LEU A 30 7.67 -7.46 2.89
C LEU A 30 8.44 -8.68 3.41
N GLY A 31 9.66 -8.92 2.93
CA GLY A 31 10.51 -10.02 3.37
C GLY A 31 11.01 -9.85 4.81
N ALA A 32 11.37 -8.63 5.22
CA ALA A 32 11.89 -8.37 6.57
C ALA A 32 10.81 -8.35 7.65
N PHE A 33 9.61 -7.82 7.35
CA PHE A 33 8.56 -7.62 8.35
C PHE A 33 7.38 -8.59 8.23
N GLY A 34 7.15 -9.13 7.04
CA GLY A 34 5.98 -9.93 6.72
C GLY A 34 4.71 -9.09 6.47
N PRO A 35 3.76 -9.62 5.67
CA PRO A 35 2.54 -8.90 5.27
C PRO A 35 1.64 -8.51 6.44
N SER A 36 1.66 -9.24 7.55
CA SER A 36 0.87 -8.95 8.76
C SER A 36 1.37 -7.75 9.58
N ARG A 37 2.50 -7.15 9.18
CA ARG A 37 3.11 -5.99 9.84
C ARG A 37 3.36 -4.82 8.89
N VAL A 38 3.06 -4.98 7.61
CA VAL A 38 3.16 -3.93 6.58
C VAL A 38 1.74 -3.46 6.24
N MET A 39 1.53 -2.15 6.12
CA MET A 39 0.27 -1.55 5.68
C MET A 39 0.50 -0.58 4.51
N SER A 40 -0.40 -0.56 3.54
CA SER A 40 -0.37 0.41 2.43
C SER A 40 -0.82 1.81 2.89
N GLY A 41 -0.31 2.86 2.25
CA GLY A 41 -0.91 4.19 2.33
C GLY A 41 -0.50 5.12 1.20
N SER A 42 -1.44 5.96 0.75
CA SER A 42 -1.28 6.81 -0.45
C SER A 42 -0.46 8.08 -0.24
N ASP A 43 -0.28 8.51 1.01
CA ASP A 43 0.38 9.77 1.37
C ASP A 43 -0.27 11.04 0.78
N TRP A 44 -1.56 10.98 0.48
CA TRP A 44 -2.34 12.14 0.06
C TRP A 44 -2.43 13.18 1.20
N PRO A 45 -2.23 14.50 0.94
CA PRO A 45 -2.21 15.21 -0.35
C PRO A 45 -0.82 15.48 -0.94
N VAL A 46 0.25 14.85 -0.45
CA VAL A 46 1.62 15.06 -0.95
C VAL A 46 1.79 14.50 -2.38
N CYS A 47 0.88 13.61 -2.78
CA CYS A 47 0.71 13.14 -4.16
C CYS A 47 0.00 14.18 -5.07
N PRO A 48 0.48 14.39 -6.32
CA PRO A 48 -0.15 15.26 -7.32
C PRO A 48 -1.56 14.73 -7.73
N PRO A 49 -2.36 15.45 -8.56
CA PRO A 49 -3.83 15.37 -8.54
C PRO A 49 -4.41 13.99 -8.90
N ALA A 50 -5.71 13.79 -8.69
CA ALA A 50 -6.47 12.52 -8.70
C ALA A 50 -6.05 11.41 -9.69
N ALA A 51 -5.53 11.74 -10.88
CA ALA A 51 -4.93 10.78 -11.81
C ALA A 51 -3.79 9.94 -11.17
N PHE A 52 -3.02 10.52 -10.25
CA PHE A 52 -1.91 9.87 -9.55
C PHE A 52 -2.37 8.87 -8.48
N TYR A 53 -3.58 9.03 -7.94
CA TYR A 53 -4.09 8.11 -6.91
C TYR A 53 -4.41 6.72 -7.49
N GLN A 54 -4.97 6.66 -8.70
CA GLN A 54 -5.24 5.38 -9.37
C GLN A 54 -3.93 4.66 -9.73
N GLU A 55 -2.93 5.41 -10.19
CA GLU A 55 -1.60 4.88 -10.49
C GLU A 55 -0.89 4.36 -9.24
N LEU A 56 -0.98 5.08 -8.12
CA LEU A 56 -0.50 4.65 -6.80
C LEU A 56 -1.10 3.31 -6.38
N VAL A 57 -2.44 3.18 -6.48
CA VAL A 57 -3.15 1.96 -6.12
C VAL A 57 -2.68 0.80 -7.01
N ARG A 58 -2.65 0.99 -8.33
CA ARG A 58 -2.17 -0.03 -9.28
C ARG A 58 -0.73 -0.45 -9.01
N THR A 59 0.16 0.52 -8.81
CA THR A 59 1.56 0.24 -8.46
C THR A 59 1.65 -0.62 -7.19
N THR A 60 0.87 -0.27 -6.15
CA THR A 60 0.88 -1.02 -4.89
C THR A 60 0.30 -2.43 -5.06
N GLU A 61 -0.74 -2.58 -5.88
CA GLU A 61 -1.32 -3.88 -6.23
C GLU A 61 -0.33 -4.77 -6.98
N GLU A 62 0.45 -4.20 -7.90
CA GLU A 62 1.50 -4.90 -8.64
C GLU A 62 2.68 -5.29 -7.73
N LEU A 63 3.13 -4.39 -6.85
CA LEU A 63 4.19 -4.66 -5.88
C LEU A 63 3.81 -5.78 -4.88
N THR A 64 2.51 -5.96 -4.62
CA THR A 64 1.97 -6.99 -3.74
C THR A 64 1.40 -8.20 -4.50
N SER A 65 1.66 -8.30 -5.81
CA SER A 65 1.14 -9.40 -6.66
C SER A 65 1.67 -10.79 -6.29
N GLY A 66 2.84 -10.87 -5.64
CA GLY A 66 3.41 -12.13 -5.15
C GLY A 66 2.78 -12.65 -3.86
N LEU A 67 1.92 -11.87 -3.21
CA LEU A 67 1.24 -12.25 -1.97
C LEU A 67 -0.07 -12.97 -2.26
N ASN A 68 -0.44 -13.93 -1.41
CA ASN A 68 -1.75 -14.58 -1.51
C ASN A 68 -2.89 -13.62 -1.08
N ALA A 69 -4.14 -14.01 -1.31
CA ALA A 69 -5.30 -13.16 -1.04
C ALA A 69 -5.41 -12.71 0.44
N VAL A 70 -5.06 -13.58 1.38
CA VAL A 70 -5.08 -13.27 2.82
C VAL A 70 -3.99 -12.27 3.16
N GLU A 71 -2.78 -12.48 2.66
CA GLU A 71 -1.64 -11.59 2.87
C GLU A 71 -1.87 -10.21 2.24
N ARG A 72 -2.50 -10.15 1.07
CA ARG A 72 -2.92 -8.88 0.46
C ARG A 72 -3.94 -8.17 1.33
N ALA A 73 -4.96 -8.88 1.83
CA ALA A 73 -5.95 -8.28 2.74
C ALA A 73 -5.29 -7.71 4.01
N GLU A 74 -4.23 -8.34 4.50
CA GLU A 74 -3.42 -7.82 5.60
C GLU A 74 -2.73 -6.49 5.25
N VAL A 75 -2.07 -6.43 4.10
CA VAL A 75 -1.36 -5.21 3.65
C VAL A 75 -2.32 -4.06 3.35
N PHE A 76 -3.47 -4.34 2.75
CA PHE A 76 -4.43 -3.31 2.33
C PHE A 76 -5.40 -2.86 3.43
N GLY A 77 -5.47 -3.53 4.58
CA GLY A 77 -6.37 -3.10 5.65
C GLY A 77 -6.22 -3.81 6.99
N GLY A 78 -5.96 -5.13 7.00
CA GLY A 78 -5.90 -5.92 8.23
C GLY A 78 -4.84 -5.43 9.22
N THR A 79 -3.64 -5.14 8.71
CA THR A 79 -2.53 -4.60 9.51
C THR A 79 -2.85 -3.21 10.05
N ALA A 80 -3.45 -2.33 9.23
CA ALA A 80 -3.83 -0.99 9.66
C ALA A 80 -4.92 -1.04 10.74
N ALA A 81 -5.93 -1.90 10.57
CA ALA A 81 -7.00 -2.06 11.55
C ALA A 81 -6.47 -2.56 12.89
N ARG A 82 -5.54 -3.51 12.92
CA ARG A 82 -4.90 -3.95 14.17
C ARG A 82 -4.03 -2.84 14.78
N ALA A 83 -3.25 -2.15 13.97
CA ALA A 83 -2.33 -1.11 14.44
C ALA A 83 -3.08 0.09 15.04
N TYR A 84 -4.16 0.52 14.40
CA TYR A 84 -4.98 1.67 14.79
C TYR A 84 -6.23 1.30 15.59
N ARG A 85 -6.44 0.01 15.90
CA ARG A 85 -7.62 -0.52 16.61
C ARG A 85 -8.94 -0.12 15.96
N LEU A 86 -9.02 -0.24 14.64
CA LEU A 86 -10.20 0.11 13.88
C LEU A 86 -11.22 -1.05 13.87
N PRO A 87 -12.52 -0.75 13.92
CA PRO A 87 -13.57 -1.73 13.65
C PRO A 87 -13.51 -2.19 12.19
N LEU A 88 -13.42 -3.50 11.97
CA LEU A 88 -13.40 -4.12 10.62
C LEU A 88 -14.82 -4.41 10.10
N ASP A 89 -15.84 -4.16 10.90
CA ASP A 89 -17.24 -4.49 10.68
C ASP A 89 -18.09 -3.31 10.20
N ARG A 90 -17.47 -2.26 9.63
CA ARG A 90 -18.27 -1.20 9.00
C ARG A 90 -18.79 -1.67 7.64
N PRO A 91 -20.12 -1.66 7.40
CA PRO A 91 -20.64 -1.80 6.04
C PRO A 91 -20.04 -0.69 5.17
N ARG A 92 -19.66 -1.03 3.93
CA ARG A 92 -19.30 -0.01 2.95
C ARG A 92 -20.54 0.85 2.74
N GLU A 93 -20.53 2.09 3.21
CA GLU A 93 -21.51 3.07 2.73
C GLU A 93 -21.33 3.14 1.22
N GLU A 94 -22.32 2.63 0.49
CA GLU A 94 -22.45 2.82 -0.94
C GLU A 94 -22.60 4.32 -1.15
N ALA A 95 -21.52 4.97 -1.58
CA ALA A 95 -21.57 6.34 -2.04
C ALA A 95 -22.49 6.38 -3.27
N GLN A 96 -23.63 7.08 -3.12
CA GLN A 96 -24.56 7.46 -4.19
C GLN A 96 -23.88 8.37 -5.22
#